data_AF-T1A0Y4-F1
#
_entry.id   AF-T1A0Y4-F1
#
_cell.length_a   1.000
_cell.length_b   1.000
_cell.length_c   1.000
_cell.angle_alpha   90.00
_cell.angle_beta   90.00
_cell.angle_gamma   90.00
#
_symmetry.space_group_name_H-M   'P 1'
#
loop_
_entity.id
_entity.type
_entity.pdbx_description
1 polymer ?
#
loop_
_entity_poly.entity_id
_entity_poly.type
_entity_poly.pdbx_seq_one_letter_code
_entity_poly.pdbx_strand_id
1 'polypeptide(L)' 'LRRAGYTGWLRNLAVALGNAPASAETRAALGAHAQHENALVREHVAWALAAQQRKAARATDQGNSKDAPVV' A
#
# COMPACT_ATOMS: atom_id res chain seq x y z
N LEU A 1 9.01 21.72 -8.82
CA LEU A 1 8.29 20.47 -9.18
C LEU A 1 8.07 20.37 -10.70
N ARG A 2 9.13 20.21 -11.52
CA ARG A 2 9.03 20.13 -13.00
C ARG A 2 9.94 19.06 -13.62
N ARG A 3 10.15 17.92 -12.94
CA ARG A 3 11.14 16.91 -13.42
C ARG A 3 10.67 15.45 -13.40
N ALA A 4 9.51 15.12 -12.82
CA ALA A 4 9.06 13.72 -12.68
C ALA A 4 7.97 13.30 -13.68
N GLY A 5 7.34 14.25 -14.40
CA GLY A 5 6.18 13.95 -15.24
C GLY A 5 5.02 13.32 -14.44
N TYR A 6 3.95 12.93 -15.16
CA TYR A 6 2.81 12.26 -14.54
C TYR A 6 3.18 10.88 -13.97
N THR A 7 4.01 10.12 -14.69
CA THR A 7 4.51 8.81 -14.25
C THR A 7 5.27 8.87 -12.94
N GLY A 8 6.19 9.83 -12.77
CA GLY A 8 6.96 9.95 -11.54
C GLY A 8 6.12 10.45 -10.36
N TRP A 9 5.09 11.25 -10.63
CA TRP A 9 4.09 11.59 -9.61
C TRP A 9 3.30 10.35 -9.16
N LEU A 10 2.79 9.53 -10.10
CA LEU A 10 2.07 8.28 -9.78
C LEU A 10 2.95 7.28 -9.00
N ARG A 11 4.21 7.12 -9.42
CA ARG A 11 5.19 6.31 -8.69
C ARG A 11 5.35 6.76 -7.24
N ASN A 12 5.54 8.06 -7.01
CA ASN A 12 5.71 8.59 -5.66
C ASN A 12 4.43 8.44 -4.82
N LEU A 13 3.26 8.61 -5.45
CA LEU A 13 1.97 8.38 -4.81
C LEU A 13 1.80 6.92 -4.39
N ALA A 14 2.14 5.95 -5.25
CA ALA A 14 2.10 4.53 -4.92
C ALA A 14 3.00 4.21 -3.70
N VAL A 15 4.20 4.80 -3.64
CA VAL A 15 5.10 4.67 -2.49
C VAL A 15 4.47 5.23 -1.21
N ALA A 16 3.90 6.43 -1.27
CA ALA A 16 3.24 7.05 -0.12
C ALA A 16 2.07 6.20 0.41
N LEU A 17 1.24 5.69 -0.50
CA LEU A 17 0.12 4.79 -0.17
C LEU A 17 0.59 3.45 0.41
N GLY A 18 1.68 2.88 -0.10
CA GLY A 18 2.28 1.66 0.47
C GLY A 18 2.83 1.85 1.88
N ASN A 19 3.27 3.07 2.22
CA ASN A 19 3.77 3.41 3.55
C ASN A 19 2.67 3.74 4.58
N ALA A 20 1.51 4.19 4.11
CA ALA A 20 0.35 4.50 4.95
C ALA A 20 -0.12 3.31 5.81
N PRO A 21 -0.95 3.53 6.84
CA PRO A 21 -1.64 2.45 7.56
C PRO A 21 -2.44 1.55 6.60
N ALA A 22 -2.73 0.33 7.04
CA ALA A 22 -3.51 -0.61 6.24
C ALA A 22 -4.93 -0.07 6.02
N SER A 23 -5.36 0.05 4.77
CA SER A 23 -6.70 0.51 4.40
C SER A 23 -7.23 -0.27 3.18
N ALA A 24 -8.52 -0.62 3.21
CA ALA A 24 -9.17 -1.32 2.10
C ALA A 24 -9.27 -0.41 0.87
N GLU A 25 -9.58 0.87 1.09
CA GLU A 25 -9.67 1.93 0.08
C GLU A 25 -8.32 2.13 -0.60
N THR A 26 -7.23 2.14 0.18
CA THR A 26 -5.87 2.26 -0.35
C THR A 26 -5.52 1.07 -1.25
N ARG A 27 -5.87 -0.15 -0.84
CA ARG A 27 -5.65 -1.35 -1.66
C ARG A 27 -6.49 -1.35 -2.94
N ALA A 28 -7.74 -0.90 -2.88
CA ALA A 28 -8.61 -0.78 -4.04
C ALA A 28 -8.07 0.25 -5.04
N ALA A 29 -7.65 1.42 -4.56
CA ALA A 29 -7.04 2.45 -5.39
C ALA A 29 -5.75 1.96 -6.06
N LEU A 30 -4.85 1.32 -5.30
CA LEU A 30 -3.65 0.70 -5.86
C LEU A 30 -3.99 -0.39 -6.89
N GLY A 31 -4.98 -1.23 -6.61
CA GLY A 31 -5.45 -2.29 -7.51
C GLY A 31 -5.93 -1.76 -8.86
N ALA A 32 -6.62 -0.62 -8.87
CA ALA A 32 -7.05 0.05 -10.11
C ALA A 32 -5.87 0.48 -11.02
N HIS A 33 -4.68 0.65 -10.45
CA HIS A 33 -3.46 1.02 -11.17
C HIS A 33 -2.50 -0.17 -11.42
N ALA A 34 -2.88 -1.41 -11.08
CA ALA A 34 -2.00 -2.57 -11.23
C ALA A 34 -1.61 -2.88 -12.69
N GLN A 35 -2.45 -2.49 -13.65
CA GLN A 35 -2.25 -2.69 -15.09
C GLN A 35 -1.88 -1.40 -15.83
N HIS A 36 -1.39 -0.38 -15.12
CA HIS A 36 -1.00 0.90 -15.74
C HIS A 36 -0.01 0.69 -16.90
N GLU A 37 -0.13 1.47 -17.98
CA GLU A 37 0.68 1.33 -19.21
C GLU A 37 2.19 1.36 -18.95
N ASN A 38 2.61 2.22 -18.02
CA ASN A 38 4.01 2.38 -17.64
C ASN A 38 4.47 1.31 -16.63
N ALA A 39 5.52 0.56 -16.98
CA ALA A 39 6.06 -0.52 -16.17
C ALA A 39 6.56 -0.08 -14.78
N LEU A 40 7.16 1.12 -14.67
CA LEU A 40 7.63 1.64 -13.38
C LEU A 40 6.48 1.87 -12.42
N VAL A 41 5.33 2.34 -12.91
CA VAL A 41 4.13 2.51 -12.07
C VAL A 41 3.63 1.16 -11.58
N ARG A 42 3.55 0.15 -12.47
CA ARG A 42 3.10 -1.20 -12.09
C ARG A 42 3.98 -1.82 -11.01
N GLU A 43 5.30 -1.70 -11.14
CA GLU A 43 6.26 -2.20 -10.15
C GLU A 43 6.01 -1.58 -8.76
N HIS A 44 5.86 -0.25 -8.70
CA HIS A 44 5.64 0.44 -7.42
C HIS A 44 4.25 0.16 -6.83
N VAL A 45 3.22 0.00 -7.68
CA VAL A 45 1.89 -0.42 -7.25
C VAL A 45 1.91 -1.82 -6.65
N ALA A 46 2.60 -2.78 -7.30
CA ALA A 46 2.73 -4.14 -6.80
C ALA A 46 3.45 -4.18 -5.43
N TRP A 47 4.54 -3.40 -5.28
CA TRP A 47 5.21 -3.24 -3.99
C TRP A 47 4.27 -2.66 -2.91
N ALA A 48 3.49 -1.63 -3.25
CA ALA A 48 2.59 -0.96 -2.32
C ALA A 48 1.44 -1.87 -1.88
N LEU A 49 0.87 -2.67 -2.79
CA LEU A 49 -0.14 -3.68 -2.46
C LEU A 49 0.41 -4.71 -1.46
N ALA A 50 1.61 -5.22 -1.71
CA ALA A 50 2.25 -6.17 -0.80
C ALA A 50 2.54 -5.53 0.58
N ALA A 51 2.96 -4.27 0.62
CA ALA A 51 3.16 -3.54 1.88
C ALA A 51 1.86 -3.38 2.66
N GLN A 52 0.76 -3.01 1.99
CA GLN A 52 -0.57 -2.89 2.58
C GLN A 52 -1.09 -4.22 3.12
N GLN A 53 -0.89 -5.32 2.41
CA GLN A 53 -1.26 -6.67 2.85
C GLN A 53 -0.49 -7.08 4.12
N ARG A 54 0.84 -6.88 4.14
CA ARG A 54 1.66 -7.16 5.35
C ARG A 54 1.19 -6.36 6.56
N LYS A 55 0.88 -5.08 6.37
CA LYS A 55 0.37 -4.22 7.46
C LYS A 55 -1.00 -4.67 7.94
N ALA A 56 -1.90 -5.08 7.04
CA ALA A 56 -3.22 -5.59 7.40
C ALA A 56 -3.11 -6.87 8.25
N ALA A 57 -2.25 -7.81 7.84
CA ALA A 57 -1.98 -9.04 8.60
C ALA A 57 -1.40 -8.76 10.00
N ARG A 58 -0.56 -7.73 10.12
CA ARG A 58 0.01 -7.33 11.42
C ARG A 58 -1.02 -6.63 12.32
N ALA A 59 -1.95 -5.89 11.74
CA ALA A 59 -3.03 -5.24 12.48
C ALA A 59 -4.03 -6.27 13.04
N THR A 60 -4.31 -7.35 12.30
CA THR A 60 -5.15 -8.45 12.79
C THR A 60 -4.48 -9.23 13.93
N ASP A 61 -3.16 -9.44 13.85
CA ASP A 61 -2.37 -10.11 14.91
C ASP A 61 -2.36 -9.31 16.23
N GLN A 62 -2.20 -7.99 16.15
CA GLN A 62 -2.18 -7.10 17.33
C GLN A 62 -3.53 -6.99 18.05
N GLY A 63 -4.65 -7.22 17.35
CA GLY A 63 -5.99 -7.24 17.97
C GLY A 63 -6.20 -8.45 18.88
N ASN A 64 -5.54 -9.58 18.61
CA ASN A 64 -5.76 -10.84 19.31
C ASN A 64 -4.92 -10.99 20.59
N SER A 65 -3.93 -10.09 20.81
CA SER A 65 -3.05 -10.12 21.98
C SER A 65 -3.58 -9.31 23.18
N LYS A 66 -4.72 -8.61 23.03
CA LYS A 66 -5.31 -7.77 24.10
C LYS A 66 -6.33 -8.51 24.98
N ASP A 67 -6.74 -9.72 24.60
CA ASP A 67 -7.76 -10.53 25.30
C ASP A 67 -7.16 -11.69 26.13
N ALA A 68 -5.86 -11.68 26.40
CA ALA A 68 -5.29 -12.65 27.33
C ALA A 68 -5.84 -12.35 28.75
N PRO A 69 -6.55 -13.29 29.40
CA PRO A 69 -6.91 -13.11 30.79
C PRO A 69 -5.61 -13.04 31.58
N VAL A 70 -5.41 -11.93 32.28
CA VAL A 70 -4.41 -11.83 33.32
C VAL A 70 -4.85 -12.82 34.41
N VAL A 71 -4.23 -14.00 34.41
CA VAL A 71 -4.29 -14.97 35.52
C VAL A 71 -3.28 -14.58 36.59
#